data_AF-A0A450Z7K8-F1
#
_entry.id   AF-A0A450Z7K8-F1
#
_cell.length_a   1.000
_cell.length_b   1.000
_cell.length_c   1.000
_cell.angle_alpha   90.00
_cell.angle_beta   90.00
_cell.angle_gamma   90.00
#
_symmetry.space_group_name_H-M   'P 1'
#
loop_
_entity.id
_entity.type
_entity.pdbx_description
1 polymer ?
#
loop_
_entity_poly.entity_id
_entity_poly.type
_entity_poly.pdbx_seq_one_letter_code
_entity_poly.pdbx_strand_id
1 'polypeptide(L)'
;ETISQDCSLAEEVFEKVTRAQIVDGKRVSGLRFDDYRVIGLLQTLCGFLLLPNGFSNSSMRKWMARILGVPVEQYSSGRMTYDLRRLRLHGLIERIPHANRYFVTELGTRVAFFFTKIHSRIFSPRSFRES
;
A
#
# COMPACT_ATOMS: atom_id res chain seq x y z
N GLU A 1 -28.04 -6.55 -8.60
CA GLU A 1 -26.95 -6.31 -9.57
C GLU A 1 -25.91 -5.37 -8.98
N THR A 2 -25.07 -5.84 -8.04
CA THR A 2 -24.12 -4.99 -7.29
C THR A 2 -22.66 -5.30 -7.63
N ILE A 3 -22.42 -6.44 -8.29
CA ILE A 3 -21.08 -6.96 -8.58
C ILE A 3 -20.38 -6.16 -9.69
N SER A 4 -21.15 -5.58 -10.62
CA SER A 4 -20.59 -4.90 -11.81
C SER A 4 -20.05 -3.50 -11.49
N GLN A 5 -20.72 -2.72 -10.62
CA GLN A 5 -20.23 -1.40 -10.20
C GLN A 5 -18.97 -1.48 -9.31
N ASP A 6 -18.90 -2.49 -8.44
CA ASP A 6 -17.70 -2.70 -7.62
C ASP A 6 -16.49 -3.10 -8.47
N CYS A 7 -16.69 -3.86 -9.56
CA CYS A 7 -15.62 -4.22 -10.48
C CYS A 7 -15.09 -3.04 -11.29
N SER A 8 -15.96 -2.20 -11.85
CA SER A 8 -15.52 -1.04 -12.66
C SER A 8 -14.82 0.02 -11.80
N LEU A 9 -15.33 0.27 -10.60
CA LEU A 9 -14.67 1.15 -9.63
C LEU A 9 -13.32 0.59 -9.18
N ALA A 10 -13.23 -0.73 -8.99
CA ALA A 10 -11.97 -1.39 -8.65
C ALA A 10 -10.94 -1.32 -9.78
N GLU A 11 -11.36 -1.44 -11.04
CA GLU A 11 -10.50 -1.32 -12.21
C GLU A 11 -9.98 0.11 -12.39
N GLU A 12 -10.84 1.13 -12.25
CA GLU A 12 -10.42 2.54 -12.32
C GLU A 12 -9.44 2.91 -11.19
N VAL A 13 -9.70 2.46 -9.96
CA VAL A 13 -8.81 2.64 -8.82
C VAL A 13 -7.49 1.90 -9.03
N PHE A 14 -7.55 0.69 -9.59
CA PHE A 14 -6.38 -0.09 -9.96
C PHE A 14 -5.52 0.66 -10.98
N GLU A 15 -6.08 1.07 -12.12
CA GLU A 15 -5.36 1.82 -13.14
C GLU A 15 -4.75 3.12 -12.61
N LYS A 16 -5.47 3.85 -11.76
CA LYS A 16 -5.00 5.10 -11.17
C LYS A 16 -3.78 4.87 -10.28
N VAL A 17 -3.73 3.76 -9.54
CA VAL A 17 -2.65 3.45 -8.59
C VAL A 17 -1.45 2.78 -9.29
N THR A 18 -1.71 1.96 -10.32
CA THR A 18 -0.67 1.27 -11.12
C THR A 18 0.13 2.25 -11.99
N ARG A 19 -0.52 3.29 -12.50
CA ARG A 19 0.08 4.26 -13.43
C ARG A 19 0.93 5.29 -12.70
N ALA A 20 2.00 5.73 -13.35
CA ALA A 20 2.77 6.87 -12.89
C ALA A 20 1.89 8.13 -12.91
N GLN A 21 1.89 8.90 -11.83
CA GLN A 21 1.12 10.14 -11.71
C GLN A 21 2.03 11.35 -11.77
N ILE A 22 1.53 12.47 -12.29
CA ILE A 22 2.22 13.76 -12.18
C ILE A 22 1.52 14.53 -11.06
N VAL A 23 2.26 14.84 -9.99
CA VAL A 23 1.73 15.63 -8.87
C VAL A 23 2.67 16.82 -8.66
N ASP A 24 2.12 18.03 -8.64
CA ASP A 24 2.86 19.30 -8.56
C ASP A 24 4.01 19.39 -9.58
N GLY A 25 3.76 18.97 -10.83
CA GLY A 25 4.75 18.97 -11.91
C GLY A 25 5.85 17.90 -11.80
N LYS A 26 5.80 17.00 -10.79
CA LYS A 26 6.80 15.93 -10.61
C LYS A 26 6.20 14.56 -10.90
N ARG A 27 6.89 13.76 -11.71
CA ARG A 27 6.49 12.38 -12.02
C ARG A 27 6.74 11.49 -10.79
N VAL A 28 5.66 10.94 -10.27
CA VAL A 28 5.64 9.91 -9.23
C VAL A 28 5.49 8.58 -9.93
N SER A 29 6.45 7.68 -9.75
CA SER A 29 6.36 6.36 -10.37
C SER A 29 5.16 5.60 -9.81
N GLY A 30 4.45 4.83 -10.64
CA GLY A 30 3.27 4.08 -10.22
C GLY A 30 3.59 2.92 -9.28
N LEU A 31 2.62 2.48 -8.49
CA LEU A 31 2.75 1.34 -7.60
C LEU A 31 2.59 0.06 -8.42
N ARG A 32 3.70 -0.56 -8.85
CA ARG A 32 3.67 -1.75 -9.70
C ARG A 32 3.41 -3.02 -8.87
N PHE A 33 2.60 -3.93 -9.40
CA PHE A 33 2.10 -5.12 -8.69
C PHE A 33 3.05 -6.30 -8.67
N ASP A 34 4.09 -6.24 -9.50
CA ASP A 34 5.23 -7.14 -9.54
C ASP A 34 6.36 -6.73 -8.58
N ASP A 35 6.26 -5.55 -7.94
CA ASP A 35 7.24 -5.07 -6.98
C ASP A 35 6.89 -5.54 -5.56
N TYR A 36 7.67 -6.48 -5.02
CA TYR A 36 7.58 -6.97 -3.65
C TYR A 36 7.56 -5.86 -2.59
N ARG A 37 8.23 -4.73 -2.85
CA ARG A 37 8.21 -3.57 -1.97
C ARG A 37 6.84 -2.91 -1.95
N VAL A 38 6.18 -2.77 -3.09
CA VAL A 38 4.83 -2.20 -3.18
C VAL A 38 3.82 -3.12 -2.49
N ILE A 39 3.93 -4.44 -2.69
CA ILE A 39 3.11 -5.42 -1.98
C ILE A 39 3.29 -5.27 -0.47
N GLY A 40 4.53 -5.18 0.01
CA GLY A 40 4.83 -4.97 1.42
C GLY A 40 4.23 -3.67 1.96
N LEU A 41 4.34 -2.55 1.23
CA LEU A 41 3.73 -1.28 1.62
C LEU A 41 2.21 -1.44 1.79
N LEU A 42 1.53 -2.05 0.83
CA LEU A 42 0.09 -2.28 0.88
C LEU A 42 -0.33 -3.19 2.04
N GLN A 43 0.44 -4.26 2.29
CA GLN A 43 0.23 -5.13 3.46
C GLN A 43 0.37 -4.36 4.78
N THR A 44 1.38 -3.48 4.89
CA THR A 44 1.52 -2.64 6.10
C THR A 44 0.35 -1.66 6.26
N LEU A 45 -0.21 -1.13 5.18
CA LEU A 45 -1.40 -0.26 5.26
C LEU A 45 -2.58 -1.01 5.86
N CYS A 46 -2.84 -2.26 5.44
CA CYS A 46 -3.89 -3.10 6.05
C CYS A 46 -3.71 -3.25 7.57
N GLY A 47 -2.48 -3.50 8.03
CA GLY A 47 -2.20 -3.61 9.47
C GLY A 47 -2.40 -2.29 10.23
N PHE A 48 -2.12 -1.15 9.58
CA PHE A 48 -2.28 0.17 10.19
C PHE A 48 -3.70 0.71 10.22
N LEU A 49 -4.64 0.12 9.48
CA LEU A 49 -6.06 0.42 9.62
C LEU A 49 -6.58 0.17 11.05
N LEU A 50 -5.93 -0.74 11.78
CA LEU A 50 -6.27 -1.07 13.16
C LEU A 50 -5.62 -0.12 14.19
N LEU A 51 -4.83 0.87 13.75
CA LEU A 51 -4.16 1.83 14.62
C LEU A 51 -4.92 3.17 14.64
N PRO A 52 -5.70 3.47 15.71
CA PRO A 52 -6.51 4.70 15.77
C PRO A 52 -5.68 5.98 15.82
N ASN A 53 -4.39 5.89 16.17
CA ASN A 53 -3.47 7.02 16.24
C ASN A 53 -2.53 7.12 15.01
N GLY A 54 -2.82 6.35 13.97
CA GLY A 54 -2.01 6.29 12.76
C GLY A 54 -0.62 5.69 13.02
N PHE A 55 0.27 5.86 12.04
CA PHE A 55 1.62 5.27 12.08
C PHE A 55 2.69 6.31 11.74
N SER A 56 3.92 6.06 12.21
CA SER A 56 5.08 6.91 11.92
C SER A 56 5.98 6.28 10.85
N ASN A 57 6.92 7.06 10.32
CA ASN A 57 8.01 6.56 9.48
C ASN A 57 8.78 5.42 10.18
N SER A 58 9.11 5.57 11.46
CA SER A 58 9.86 4.56 12.21
C SER A 58 9.08 3.25 12.38
N SER A 59 7.78 3.32 12.64
CA SER A 59 6.93 2.12 12.75
C SER A 59 6.81 1.41 11.41
N MET A 60 6.50 2.14 10.33
CA MET A 60 6.41 1.55 8.98
C MET A 60 7.73 0.94 8.52
N ARG A 61 8.85 1.58 8.82
CA ARG A 61 10.20 1.08 8.51
C ARG A 61 10.48 -0.29 9.13
N LYS A 62 10.09 -0.49 10.40
CA LYS A 62 10.25 -1.78 11.10
C LYS A 62 9.41 -2.88 10.45
N TRP A 63 8.18 -2.57 10.07
CA TRP A 63 7.31 -3.52 9.37
C TRP A 63 7.83 -3.86 7.98
N MET A 64 8.27 -2.87 7.21
CA MET A 64 8.85 -3.09 5.88
C MET A 64 10.10 -3.96 5.91
N ALA A 65 11.00 -3.72 6.87
CA ALA A 65 12.18 -4.56 7.06
C ALA A 65 11.81 -6.02 7.35
N ARG A 66 10.80 -6.24 8.22
CA ARG A 66 10.29 -7.57 8.54
C ARG A 66 9.66 -8.27 7.35
N ILE A 67 8.82 -7.59 6.58
CA ILE A 67 8.16 -8.16 5.39
C ILE A 67 9.19 -8.50 4.30
N LEU A 68 10.18 -7.63 4.10
CA LEU A 68 11.23 -7.84 3.09
C LEU A 68 12.31 -8.83 3.55
N GLY A 69 12.28 -9.29 4.81
CA GLY A 69 13.29 -10.21 5.35
C GLY A 69 14.69 -9.60 5.45
N VAL A 70 14.80 -8.27 5.58
CA VAL A 70 16.08 -7.56 5.64
C VAL A 70 16.29 -6.89 6.99
N PRO A 71 17.55 -6.67 7.42
CA PRO A 71 17.86 -5.82 8.56
C PRO A 71 17.26 -4.42 8.40
N VAL A 72 16.81 -3.83 9.51
CA VAL A 72 16.13 -2.52 9.51
C VAL A 72 17.06 -1.43 8.96
N GLU A 73 18.37 -1.57 9.14
CA GLU A 73 19.44 -0.70 8.66
C GLU A 73 19.47 -0.63 7.12
N GLN A 74 19.19 -1.74 6.44
CA GLN A 74 19.18 -1.82 4.98
C GLN A 74 17.98 -1.13 4.35
N TYR A 75 16.89 -0.99 5.11
CA TYR A 75 15.73 -0.20 4.70
C TYR A 75 15.79 1.19 5.35
N SER A 76 16.56 2.09 4.74
CA SER A 76 16.90 3.40 5.31
C SER A 76 15.68 4.30 5.54
N SER A 77 15.78 5.23 6.49
CA SER A 77 14.72 6.21 6.75
C SER A 77 14.45 7.11 5.53
N GLY A 78 15.48 7.44 4.74
CA GLY A 78 15.31 8.16 3.47
C GLY A 78 14.49 7.35 2.45
N ARG A 79 14.74 6.05 2.35
CA ARG A 79 13.96 5.13 1.50
C ARG A 79 12.49 5.05 1.94
N MET A 80 12.24 4.98 3.24
CA MET A 80 10.88 5.02 3.81
C MET A 80 10.20 6.37 3.57
N THR A 81 10.93 7.49 3.71
CA THR A 81 10.40 8.84 3.45
C THR A 81 9.97 9.01 2.00
N TYR A 82 10.74 8.46 1.07
CA TYR A 82 10.38 8.41 -0.35
C TYR A 82 9.08 7.62 -0.57
N ASP A 83 8.93 6.46 0.04
CA ASP A 83 7.69 5.66 -0.10
C ASP A 83 6.49 6.35 0.53
N LEU A 84 6.63 6.95 1.72
CA LEU A 84 5.55 7.72 2.35
C LEU A 84 5.13 8.88 1.46
N ARG A 85 6.09 9.60 0.86
CA ARG A 85 5.80 10.65 -0.11
C ARG A 85 5.02 10.09 -1.28
N ARG A 86 5.45 8.96 -1.84
CA ARG A 86 4.77 8.29 -2.96
C ARG A 86 3.33 7.93 -2.61
N LEU A 87 3.10 7.28 -1.47
CA LEU A 87 1.78 6.91 -0.98
C LEU A 87 0.86 8.13 -0.79
N ARG A 88 1.41 9.24 -0.27
CA ARG A 88 0.67 10.51 -0.14
C ARG A 88 0.26 11.09 -1.48
N LEU A 89 1.17 11.10 -2.45
CA LEU A 89 0.90 11.66 -3.77
C LEU A 89 -0.13 10.83 -4.55
N HIS A 90 -0.20 9.52 -4.30
CA HIS A 90 -1.28 8.65 -4.79
C HIS A 90 -2.57 8.74 -3.95
N GLY A 91 -2.61 9.57 -2.90
CA GLY A 91 -3.77 9.76 -2.05
C GLY A 91 -4.10 8.57 -1.14
N LEU A 92 -3.18 7.61 -0.96
CA LEU A 92 -3.42 6.41 -0.14
C LEU A 92 -3.26 6.68 1.35
N ILE A 93 -2.44 7.68 1.69
CA ILE A 93 -2.22 8.09 3.07
C ILE A 93 -2.21 9.61 3.15
N GLU A 94 -2.54 10.14 4.31
CA GLU A 94 -2.47 11.55 4.63
C GLU A 94 -1.60 11.78 5.86
N ARG A 95 -0.95 12.95 5.93
CA ARG A 95 -0.14 13.32 7.09
C ARG A 95 -1.03 14.01 8.12
N ILE A 96 -0.95 13.58 9.37
CA ILE A 96 -1.65 14.21 10.48
C ILE A 96 -1.02 15.60 10.72
N PRO A 97 -1.81 16.69 10.75
CA PRO A 97 -1.31 18.02 11.09
C PRO A 97 -0.57 18.01 12.42
N HIS A 98 0.54 18.75 12.49
CA HIS A 98 1.35 18.88 13.71
C HIS A 98 1.94 17.58 14.29
N ALA A 99 1.86 16.46 13.56
CA ALA A 99 2.47 15.20 13.95
C ALA A 99 3.32 14.59 12.82
N ASN A 100 4.34 13.80 13.20
CA ASN A 100 5.11 12.96 12.27
C ASN A 100 4.44 11.61 12.04
N ARG A 101 3.12 11.65 11.87
CA ARG A 101 2.23 10.50 11.77
C ARG A 101 1.35 10.60 10.53
N TYR A 102 0.86 9.45 10.10
CA TYR A 102 0.04 9.29 8.91
C TYR A 102 -1.19 8.44 9.23
N PHE A 103 -2.29 8.77 8.57
CA PHE A 103 -3.48 7.93 8.48
C PHE A 103 -3.62 7.35 7.09
N VAL A 104 -4.25 6.18 7.01
CA VAL A 104 -4.68 5.59 5.75
C VAL A 104 -5.98 6.27 5.35
N THR A 105 -6.07 6.76 4.12
CA THR A 105 -7.30 7.38 3.61
C THR A 105 -8.33 6.32 3.27
N GLU A 106 -9.57 6.72 2.95
CA GLU A 106 -10.57 5.80 2.43
C GLU A 106 -10.12 5.13 1.12
N LEU A 107 -9.46 5.88 0.23
CA LEU A 107 -8.85 5.33 -0.97
C LEU A 107 -7.76 4.31 -0.63
N GLY A 108 -6.86 4.65 0.29
CA GLY A 108 -5.81 3.74 0.77
C GLY A 108 -6.37 2.44 1.34
N THR A 109 -7.49 2.53 2.04
CA THR A 109 -8.21 1.39 2.61
C THR A 109 -8.72 0.46 1.52
N ARG A 110 -9.49 1.00 0.56
CA ARG A 110 -10.04 0.24 -0.57
C ARG A 110 -8.92 -0.44 -1.36
N VAL A 111 -7.85 0.30 -1.64
CA VAL A 111 -6.67 -0.16 -2.38
C VAL A 111 -5.96 -1.28 -1.63
N ALA A 112 -5.66 -1.10 -0.34
CA ALA A 112 -4.97 -2.10 0.47
C ALA A 112 -5.78 -3.41 0.61
N PHE A 113 -7.11 -3.31 0.82
CA PHE A 113 -7.99 -4.47 0.88
C PHE A 113 -8.11 -5.19 -0.47
N PHE A 114 -8.30 -4.44 -1.56
CA PHE A 114 -8.35 -4.99 -2.91
C PHE A 114 -7.08 -5.78 -3.22
N PHE A 115 -5.91 -5.23 -2.89
CA PHE A 115 -4.64 -5.90 -3.12
C PHE A 115 -4.39 -7.10 -2.22
N THR A 116 -4.77 -7.02 -0.96
CA THR A 116 -4.70 -8.18 -0.07
C THR A 116 -5.55 -9.33 -0.63
N LYS A 117 -6.75 -9.02 -1.11
CA LYS A 117 -7.67 -10.02 -1.68
C LYS A 117 -7.14 -10.62 -2.99
N ILE A 118 -6.52 -9.81 -3.86
CA ILE A 118 -5.87 -10.31 -5.09
C ILE A 118 -4.65 -11.16 -4.76
N HIS A 119 -3.76 -10.67 -3.88
CA HIS A 119 -2.57 -11.40 -3.49
C HIS A 119 -2.94 -12.74 -2.84
N SER A 120 -3.93 -12.78 -1.94
CA SER A 120 -4.43 -14.04 -1.40
C SER A 120 -5.05 -14.94 -2.46
N ARG A 121 -5.65 -14.42 -3.54
CA ARG A 121 -6.19 -15.28 -4.62
C ARG A 121 -5.13 -15.83 -5.56
N ILE A 122 -4.10 -15.04 -5.84
CA ILE A 122 -3.00 -15.42 -6.75
C ILE A 122 -2.00 -16.33 -6.03
N PHE A 123 -1.75 -16.10 -4.74
CA PHE A 123 -0.74 -16.81 -3.95
C PHE A 123 -1.31 -17.79 -2.90
N SER A 124 -2.65 -17.90 -2.73
CA SER A 124 -3.20 -19.02 -1.95
C SER A 124 -3.11 -20.28 -2.81
N PRO A 125 -2.45 -21.36 -2.32
CA PRO A 125 -2.55 -22.66 -2.94
C PRO A 125 -3.95 -23.21 -2.66
N ARG A 126 -4.95 -22.80 -3.45
CA ARG A 126 -6.05 -23.72 -3.77
C ARG A 126 -5.60 -24.59 -4.94
N SER A 127 -4.49 -25.29 -4.73
CA SER A 127 -4.07 -26.42 -5.52
C SER A 127 -4.10 -27.62 -4.57
N PHE A 128 -4.91 -28.61 -4.94
CA PHE A 128 -5.05 -29.93 -4.34
C PHE A 128 -5.88 -30.08 -3.06
N ARG A 129 -7.19 -30.28 -3.26
CA ARG A 129 -7.97 -31.22 -2.45
C ARG A 129 -8.67 -32.21 -3.40
N GLU A 130 -7.88 -33.12 -3.94
CA GLU A 130 -8.35 -34.45 -4.37
C GLU A 130 -7.40 -35.46 -3.74
N SER A 131 -7.89 -36.12 -2.69
CA SER A 131 -7.47 -37.44 -2.18
C SER A 131 -8.53 -37.88 -1.19
#